data_AF-A0A949X4W2-F1
#
_entry.id   AF-A0A949X4W2-F1
#
_cell.length_a   1.000
_cell.length_b   1.000
_cell.length_c   1.000
_cell.angle_alpha   90.00
_cell.angle_beta   90.00
_cell.angle_gamma   90.00
#
_symmetry.space_group_name_H-M   'P 1'
#
loop_
_entity.id
_entity.type
_entity.pdbx_description
1 polymer ?
#
loop_
_entity_poly.entity_id
_entity_poly.type
_entity_poly.pdbx_seq_one_letter_code
_entity_poly.pdbx_strand_id
1 'polypeptide(L)' 'AELVSPEKIAETVPCGPDPEKHLKAIREYIDAGYDHICIHQIGPKQKEFMEFYQREVFPHLSISAEYQLPAA' A
#
# COMPACT_ATOMS: atom_id res chain seq x y z
N ALA A 1 12.19 10.77 19.71
CA ALA A 1 11.70 11.08 18.35
C ALA A 1 12.92 11.21 17.46
N GLU A 2 13.03 10.38 16.43
CA GLU A 2 14.13 10.46 15.44
C GLU A 2 13.71 11.42 14.33
N LEU A 3 14.61 12.32 13.91
CA LEU A 3 14.36 13.24 12.80
C LEU A 3 14.45 12.46 11.49
N VAL A 4 13.30 12.20 10.87
CA VAL A 4 13.24 11.56 9.55
C VAL A 4 13.24 12.65 8.49
N SER A 5 14.20 12.60 7.56
CA SER A 5 14.25 13.54 6.44
C SER A 5 13.26 13.11 5.33
N PRO A 6 12.79 14.03 4.49
CA PRO A 6 11.91 13.69 3.36
C PRO A 6 12.48 12.60 2.45
N GLU A 7 13.79 12.57 2.26
CA GLU A 7 14.51 11.57 1.47
C GLU A 7 14.40 10.18 2.13
N LYS A 8 14.54 10.11 3.45
CA LYS A 8 14.42 8.87 4.23
C LYS A 8 12.98 8.32 4.25
N ILE A 9 11.98 9.20 4.12
CA ILE A 9 10.57 8.81 3.90
C ILE A 9 10.38 8.27 2.47
N ALA A 10 10.97 8.91 1.46
CA ALA A 10 10.83 8.48 0.07
C ALA A 10 11.44 7.09 -0.21
N GLU A 11 12.45 6.68 0.56
CA GLU A 11 13.07 5.35 0.49
C GLU A 11 12.17 4.24 1.07
N THR A 12 11.30 4.58 2.01
CA THR A 12 10.49 3.62 2.78
C THR A 12 9.01 3.63 2.41
N VAL A 13 8.52 4.73 1.83
CA VAL A 13 7.12 4.90 1.44
C VAL A 13 7.01 4.91 -0.08
N PRO A 14 6.26 3.97 -0.69
CA PRO A 14 5.96 4.02 -2.12
C PRO A 14 5.29 5.34 -2.49
N CYS A 15 6.01 6.17 -3.25
CA CYS A 15 5.55 7.49 -3.68
C CYS A 15 5.30 7.51 -5.20
N GLY A 16 4.17 8.10 -5.60
CA GLY A 16 3.81 8.30 -7.01
C GLY A 16 3.07 7.11 -7.64
N PRO A 17 2.65 7.23 -8.91
CA PRO A 17 1.79 6.26 -9.58
C PRO A 17 2.59 5.11 -10.22
N ASP A 18 3.51 4.51 -9.49
CA ASP A 18 4.35 3.41 -9.96
C ASP A 18 3.86 2.08 -9.34
N PRO A 19 3.15 1.23 -10.09
CA PRO A 19 2.55 0.01 -9.54
C PRO A 19 3.60 -0.98 -9.05
N GLU A 20 4.80 -1.02 -9.64
CA GLU A 20 5.86 -1.95 -9.23
C GLU A 20 6.38 -1.62 -7.84
N LYS A 21 6.52 -0.32 -7.52
CA LYS A 21 6.92 0.11 -6.16
C LYS A 21 5.90 -0.29 -5.10
N HIS A 22 4.61 -0.15 -5.41
CA HIS A 22 3.56 -0.59 -4.49
C HIS A 22 3.53 -2.10 -4.32
N LEU A 23 3.64 -2.86 -5.41
CA LEU A 23 3.65 -4.31 -5.38
C LEU A 23 4.86 -4.87 -4.62
N LYS A 24 6.04 -4.27 -4.80
CA LYS A 24 7.24 -4.66 -4.06
C LYS A 24 7.04 -4.47 -2.55
N ALA A 25 6.59 -3.29 -2.12
CA ALA A 25 6.36 -3.02 -0.71
C ALA A 25 5.30 -3.96 -0.11
N ILE A 26 4.19 -4.20 -0.82
CA ILE A 26 3.14 -5.13 -0.38
C ILE A 26 3.69 -6.56 -0.24
N ARG A 27 4.47 -7.03 -1.23
CA ARG A 27 5.09 -8.37 -1.20
C ARG A 27 6.06 -8.54 -0.04
N GLU A 28 6.83 -7.52 0.32
CA GLU A 28 7.73 -7.58 1.49
C GLU A 28 6.95 -7.90 2.79
N TYR A 29 5.73 -7.36 2.95
CA TYR A 29 4.88 -7.70 4.09
C TYR A 29 4.21 -9.08 3.94
N ILE A 30 3.78 -9.47 2.73
CA ILE A 30 3.24 -10.81 2.50
C ILE A 30 4.30 -11.87 2.82
N ASP A 31 5.52 -11.71 2.33
CA ASP A 31 6.65 -12.63 2.54
C ASP A 31 7.08 -12.68 4.01
N ALA A 32 6.85 -11.61 4.77
CA ALA A 32 7.03 -11.57 6.22
C ALA A 32 5.91 -12.28 7.01
N GLY A 33 4.87 -12.78 6.33
CA GLY A 33 3.78 -13.55 6.93
C GLY A 33 2.57 -12.74 7.41
N TYR A 34 2.46 -11.47 7.01
CA TYR A 34 1.26 -10.67 7.29
C TYR A 34 0.12 -11.09 6.36
N ASP A 35 -1.07 -11.29 6.93
CA ASP A 35 -2.31 -11.67 6.24
C ASP A 35 -3.23 -10.47 5.96
N HIS A 36 -3.05 -9.36 6.69
CA HIS A 36 -3.83 -8.14 6.56
C HIS A 36 -2.92 -6.92 6.34
N ILE A 37 -3.01 -6.32 5.15
CA ILE A 37 -2.23 -5.14 4.75
C ILE A 37 -3.16 -3.95 4.57
N CYS A 38 -3.02 -2.96 5.44
CA CYS A 38 -3.77 -1.70 5.37
C CYS A 38 -2.97 -0.66 4.57
N ILE A 39 -3.61 -0.04 3.58
CA ILE A 39 -2.99 0.98 2.74
C ILE A 39 -3.65 2.32 3.03
N HIS A 40 -2.85 3.30 3.46
CA HIS A 40 -3.32 4.62 3.81
C HIS A 40 -2.69 5.66 2.89
N GLN A 41 -3.49 6.20 1.97
CA GLN A 41 -3.07 7.32 1.13
C GLN A 41 -3.31 8.64 1.86
N ILE A 42 -2.27 9.47 1.96
CA ILE A 42 -2.24 10.69 2.77
C ILE A 42 -2.74 11.94 2.01
N GLY A 43 -2.54 11.96 0.69
CA GLY A 43 -2.83 13.12 -0.16
C GLY A 43 -4.33 13.39 -0.43
N PRO A 44 -4.65 14.54 -1.05
CA PRO A 44 -6.03 14.90 -1.34
C PRO A 44 -6.66 14.08 -2.47
N LYS A 45 -5.84 13.40 -3.29
CA LYS A 45 -6.23 12.67 -4.50
C LYS A 45 -6.73 11.25 -4.20
N GLN A 46 -7.69 11.11 -3.28
CA GLN A 46 -8.20 9.82 -2.81
C GLN A 46 -8.86 9.00 -3.93
N LYS A 47 -9.70 9.64 -4.75
CA LYS A 47 -10.40 8.97 -5.87
C LYS A 47 -9.41 8.42 -6.90
N GLU A 48 -8.44 9.24 -7.31
CA GLU A 48 -7.41 8.84 -8.27
C GLU A 48 -6.56 7.68 -7.74
N PHE A 49 -6.24 7.69 -6.44
CA PHE A 49 -5.57 6.58 -5.78
C PHE A 49 -6.37 5.27 -5.85
N MET A 50 -7.67 5.32 -5.54
CA MET A 50 -8.53 4.13 -5.60
C MET A 50 -8.63 3.57 -7.02
N GLU A 51 -8.80 4.43 -8.02
CA GLU A 51 -8.83 4.03 -9.44
C GLU A 51 -7.51 3.42 -9.90
N PHE A 52 -6.38 4.00 -9.47
CA PHE A 52 -5.05 3.46 -9.74
C PHE A 52 -4.86 2.08 -9.08
N TYR A 53 -5.23 1.92 -7.81
CA TYR A 53 -5.10 0.63 -7.11
C TYR A 53 -5.96 -0.45 -7.72
N GLN A 54 -7.20 -0.11 -8.08
CA GLN A 54 -8.13 -1.03 -8.73
C GLN A 54 -7.61 -1.52 -10.08
N ARG A 55 -6.99 -0.63 -10.87
CA ARG A 55 -6.55 -0.94 -12.23
C ARG A 55 -5.15 -1.56 -12.29
N GLU A 56 -4.22 -1.06 -11.49
CA GLU A 56 -2.79 -1.33 -11.67
C GLU A 56 -2.20 -2.21 -10.56
N VAL A 57 -2.79 -2.24 -9.36
CA VAL A 57 -2.21 -2.93 -8.20
C VAL A 57 -2.97 -4.21 -7.87
N PHE A 58 -4.27 -4.12 -7.58
CA PHE A 58 -5.08 -5.27 -7.15
C PHE A 58 -5.13 -6.45 -8.13
N PRO A 59 -5.12 -6.27 -9.46
CA PRO A 59 -5.11 -7.42 -10.39
C PRO A 59 -3.88 -8.32 -10.24
N HIS A 60 -2.80 -7.82 -9.64
CA HIS A 60 -1.56 -8.55 -9.43
C HIS A 60 -1.48 -9.18 -8.03
N LEU A 61 -2.50 -9.02 -7.19
CA LEU A 61 -2.59 -9.57 -5.85
C LEU A 61 -3.69 -10.64 -5.81
N SER A 62 -3.36 -11.82 -5.28
CA SER A 62 -4.34 -12.87 -5.00
C SER A 62 -5.07 -12.57 -3.70
N ILE A 63 -5.99 -11.60 -3.72
CA ILE A 63 -6.81 -11.23 -2.56
C ILE A 63 -7.99 -12.18 -2.42
N SER A 64 -8.15 -12.82 -1.27
CA SER A 64 -9.40 -13.50 -0.90
C SER A 64 -10.45 -12.44 -0.50
N ALA A 65 -11.67 -12.57 -1.01
CA ALA A 65 -12.71 -11.55 -0.87
C ALA A 65 -13.30 -11.41 0.55
N GLU A 66 -12.79 -12.16 1.54
CA GLU A 66 -13.44 -12.32 2.83
C GLU A 66 -12.50 -11.88 3.96
N TYR A 67 -12.47 -10.56 4.19
CA TYR A 67 -12.01 -10.01 5.47
C TYR A 67 -13.07 -9.08 6.02
N GLN A 68 -13.77 -9.54 7.06
CA GLN A 68 -14.59 -8.67 7.90
C GLN A 68 -13.71 -8.00 8.92
N LEU A 69 -13.62 -6.67 8.83
CA LEU A 69 -13.01 -5.86 9.87
C LEU A 69 -13.62 -6.23 11.22
N PRO A 70 -12.82 -6.60 12.24
CA PRO A 70 -13.34 -6.82 13.58
C PRO A 70 -14.01 -5.53 14.07
N ALA A 71 -15.15 -5.67 14.74
CA ALA A 71 -15.75 -4.54 15.43
C ALA A 71 -14.74 -3.98 16.44
N ALA A 72 -14.56 -2.66 16.40
CA ALA A 72 -13.62 -1.92 17.25
C ALA A 72 -13.90 -2.11 18.75
#